data_AF-A0A932Q5Z6-F1
#
_entry.id   AF-A0A932Q5Z6-F1
#
_cell.length_a   1.000
_cell.length_b   1.000
_cell.length_c   1.000
_cell.angle_alpha   90.00
_cell.angle_beta   90.00
_cell.angle_gamma   90.00
#
_symmetry.space_group_name_H-M   'P 1'
#
loop_
_entity.id
_entity.type
_entity.pdbx_description
1 polymer ?
#
loop_
_entity_poly.entity_id
_entity_poly.type
_entity_poly.pdbx_seq_one_letter_code
_entity_poly.pdbx_strand_id
1 'polypeptide(L)'
;MTRTHVLYAFAVSLLITAALTMTYQGGRSVADFYHRIFPDTSVMKTQYPVAVAKVGPQITYKFQKQRPPHWVNLGQISKQAVAAILMSEDSGFFQHHGYEPEAIRAAIEHNTKPGVKVKRGGSTITQQVVKNLFLSPEKTITRKVRELLLAMEIERKYSKKKILETYLNIAEWGPGVYGIEQASQRYFKKNPADLTAHDAAVLAFMLPNPTKYQHSVRDGELTAFAQKSVETILERMWKTGHISDEEYTSSEVQEEIPSNL
;
A
#
# COMPACT_ATOMS: atom_id res chain seq x y z
N MET A 1 22.92 4.80 -17.95
CA MET A 1 21.67 5.52 -17.60
C MET A 1 20.51 4.55 -17.82
N THR A 2 19.76 4.13 -16.80
CA THR A 2 18.71 3.10 -16.98
C THR A 2 17.48 3.69 -17.70
N ARG A 3 16.72 2.89 -18.47
CA ARG A 3 15.52 3.33 -19.23
C ARG A 3 14.52 4.15 -18.38
N THR A 4 14.43 3.83 -17.09
CA THR A 4 13.63 4.51 -16.07
C THR A 4 14.04 5.96 -15.80
N HIS A 5 15.33 6.29 -15.97
CA HIS A 5 15.84 7.66 -15.84
C HIS A 5 15.43 8.53 -17.02
N VAL A 6 15.45 7.98 -18.24
CA VAL A 6 15.08 8.70 -19.46
C VAL A 6 13.59 9.03 -19.46
N LEU A 7 12.73 8.06 -19.12
CA LEU A 7 11.27 8.26 -19.02
C LEU A 7 10.88 9.31 -17.97
N TYR A 8 11.51 9.27 -16.79
CA TYR A 8 11.27 10.27 -15.74
C TYR A 8 11.69 11.67 -16.20
N ALA A 9 12.90 11.81 -16.75
CA ALA A 9 13.40 13.09 -17.24
C ALA A 9 12.51 13.67 -18.35
N PHE A 10 12.04 12.82 -19.27
CA PHE A 10 11.13 13.22 -20.34
C PHE A 10 9.76 13.67 -19.80
N ALA A 11 9.16 12.92 -18.88
CA ALA A 11 7.87 13.29 -18.29
C ALA A 11 7.96 14.58 -17.46
N VAL A 12 9.05 14.75 -16.71
CA VAL A 12 9.33 16.00 -15.99
C VAL A 12 9.54 17.15 -16.98
N SER A 13 10.27 16.95 -18.08
CA SER A 13 10.44 17.99 -19.09
C SER A 13 9.11 18.41 -19.74
N LEU A 14 8.21 17.47 -20.04
CA LEU A 14 6.88 17.77 -20.58
C LEU A 14 6.06 18.62 -19.62
N LEU A 15 6.10 18.32 -18.32
CA LEU A 15 5.42 19.10 -17.30
C LEU A 15 6.03 20.48 -17.11
N ILE A 16 7.36 20.61 -17.19
CA ILE A 16 8.04 21.91 -17.17
C ILE A 16 7.67 22.73 -18.41
N THR A 17 7.62 22.13 -19.60
CA THR A 17 7.21 22.82 -20.83
C THR A 17 5.75 23.28 -20.75
N ALA A 18 4.85 22.45 -20.21
CA ALA A 18 3.46 22.84 -19.97
C ALA A 18 3.34 23.96 -18.91
N ALA A 19 4.20 23.95 -17.88
CA ALA A 19 4.28 25.03 -16.91
C ALA A 19 4.77 26.34 -17.57
N LEU A 20 5.82 26.26 -18.39
CA LEU A 20 6.39 27.41 -19.11
C LEU A 20 5.39 28.06 -20.07
N THR A 21 4.58 27.26 -20.78
CA THR A 21 3.51 27.82 -21.63
C THR A 21 2.39 28.45 -20.83
N MET A 22 1.99 27.87 -19.69
CA MET A 22 0.99 28.47 -18.80
C MET A 22 1.48 29.75 -18.11
N THR A 23 2.76 29.83 -17.75
CA THR A 23 3.37 31.01 -17.14
C THR A 23 3.55 32.14 -18.16
N TYR A 24 3.92 31.82 -19.39
CA TYR A 24 3.92 32.76 -20.52
C TYR A 24 2.53 33.37 -20.78
N GLN A 25 1.46 32.60 -20.59
CA GLN A 25 0.08 33.05 -20.81
C GLN A 25 -0.59 33.71 -19.58
N GLY A 26 -0.03 33.60 -18.37
CA GLY A 26 -0.77 33.92 -17.14
C GLY A 26 0.03 34.44 -15.94
N GLY A 27 1.33 34.75 -16.08
CA GLY A 27 2.10 35.50 -15.08
C GLY A 27 2.38 34.78 -13.74
N ARG A 28 2.17 33.47 -13.63
CA ARG A 28 2.56 32.67 -12.45
C ARG A 28 4.02 32.20 -12.57
N SER A 29 4.66 31.77 -11.48
CA SER A 29 6.02 31.20 -11.55
C SER A 29 5.99 29.69 -11.85
N VAL A 30 7.01 29.17 -12.54
CA VAL A 30 7.18 27.73 -12.81
C VAL A 30 7.34 26.95 -11.50
N ALA A 31 7.97 27.57 -10.51
CA ALA A 31 8.15 27.00 -9.17
C ALA A 31 6.80 26.77 -8.47
N ASP A 32 5.89 27.73 -8.51
CA ASP A 32 4.56 27.60 -7.89
C ASP A 32 3.73 26.49 -8.55
N PHE A 33 3.82 26.39 -9.89
CA PHE A 33 3.17 25.31 -10.62
C PHE A 33 3.75 23.93 -10.25
N TYR A 34 5.08 23.84 -10.19
CA TYR A 34 5.75 22.60 -9.80
C TYR A 34 5.36 22.17 -8.39
N HIS A 35 5.41 23.05 -7.39
CA HIS A 35 5.03 22.74 -6.01
C HIS A 35 3.56 22.37 -5.84
N ARG A 36 2.68 22.93 -6.67
CA ARG A 36 1.25 22.55 -6.69
C ARG A 36 1.04 21.12 -7.22
N ILE A 37 1.87 20.67 -8.16
CA ILE A 37 1.76 19.36 -8.78
C ILE A 37 2.54 18.29 -7.99
N PHE A 38 3.71 18.65 -7.48
CA PHE A 38 4.65 17.80 -6.76
C PHE A 38 4.87 18.35 -5.34
N PRO A 39 4.14 17.82 -4.34
CA PRO A 39 4.39 18.19 -2.95
C PRO A 39 5.79 17.73 -2.50
N ASP A 40 6.32 18.35 -1.46
CA ASP A 40 7.64 17.98 -0.94
C ASP A 40 7.60 16.59 -0.29
N THR A 41 8.11 15.60 -1.02
CA THR A 41 8.24 14.23 -0.54
C THR A 41 9.34 14.06 0.50
N SER A 42 10.26 15.03 0.66
CA SER A 42 11.42 14.97 1.56
C SER A 42 11.02 14.96 3.04
N VAL A 43 9.79 15.35 3.33
CA VAL A 43 9.17 15.31 4.66
C VAL A 43 9.27 13.93 5.33
N MET A 44 9.18 12.83 4.55
CA MET A 44 9.28 11.45 5.07
C MET A 44 10.69 11.09 5.62
N LYS A 45 11.72 11.90 5.36
CA LYS A 45 13.05 11.71 5.96
C LYS A 45 13.08 12.03 7.45
N THR A 46 12.25 12.98 7.89
CA THR A 46 12.36 13.59 9.22
C THR A 46 11.06 13.57 10.01
N GLN A 47 9.95 13.20 9.37
CA GLN A 47 8.62 13.22 9.97
C GLN A 47 7.86 11.94 9.69
N TYR A 48 6.88 11.68 10.55
CA TYR A 48 5.99 10.54 10.51
C TYR A 48 4.58 10.99 10.13
N PRO A 49 3.94 10.36 9.14
CA PRO A 49 2.52 10.60 8.84
C PRO A 49 1.63 9.94 9.91
N VAL A 50 0.63 10.68 10.40
CA VAL A 50 -0.39 10.19 11.33
C VAL A 50 -1.76 10.44 10.75
N ALA A 51 -2.60 9.42 10.67
CA ALA A 51 -3.99 9.58 10.24
C ALA A 51 -4.75 10.44 11.26
N VAL A 52 -5.40 11.51 10.80
CA VAL A 52 -6.15 12.45 11.65
C VAL A 52 -7.64 12.50 11.35
N ALA A 53 -8.04 12.16 10.13
CA ALA A 53 -9.43 12.16 9.71
C ALA A 53 -9.60 11.26 8.49
N LYS A 54 -10.83 10.75 8.29
CA LYS A 54 -11.25 10.11 7.05
C LYS A 54 -12.54 10.74 6.56
N VAL A 55 -12.55 11.23 5.32
CA VAL A 55 -13.72 11.81 4.65
C VAL A 55 -13.97 11.01 3.37
N GLY A 56 -15.03 10.20 3.39
CA GLY A 56 -15.29 9.24 2.31
C GLY A 56 -14.10 8.25 2.15
N PRO A 57 -13.54 8.10 0.93
CA PRO A 57 -12.40 7.22 0.71
C PRO A 57 -11.03 7.86 1.06
N GLN A 58 -10.98 9.14 1.40
CA GLN A 58 -9.73 9.86 1.66
C GLN A 58 -9.37 9.83 3.14
N ILE A 59 -8.14 9.43 3.44
CA ILE A 59 -7.53 9.58 4.75
C ILE A 59 -6.62 10.80 4.71
N THR A 60 -6.76 11.68 5.69
CA THR A 60 -5.88 12.83 5.87
C THR A 60 -4.77 12.45 6.83
N TYR A 61 -3.52 12.63 6.40
CA TYR A 61 -2.34 12.45 7.23
C TYR A 61 -1.74 13.80 7.62
N LYS A 62 -1.41 13.95 8.90
CA LYS A 62 -0.59 15.05 9.40
C LYS A 62 0.83 14.54 9.62
N PHE A 63 1.82 15.23 9.06
CA PHE A 63 3.21 14.92 9.36
C PHE A 63 3.65 15.58 10.66
N GLN A 64 4.38 14.83 11.48
CA GLN A 64 4.94 15.32 12.74
C GLN A 64 6.36 14.77 12.97
N LYS A 65 7.21 15.55 13.65
CA LYS A 65 8.59 15.15 13.95
C LYS A 65 8.65 14.04 15.01
N GLN A 66 7.73 14.06 15.97
CA GLN A 66 7.68 13.07 17.05
C GLN A 66 7.13 11.76 16.51
N ARG A 67 7.80 10.65 16.83
CA ARG A 67 7.35 9.32 16.45
C ARG A 67 5.99 9.03 17.11
N PRO A 68 4.96 8.62 16.34
CA PRO A 68 3.67 8.22 16.90
C PRO A 68 3.82 6.98 17.79
N PRO A 69 3.05 6.85 18.89
CA PRO A 69 3.16 5.70 19.79
C PRO A 69 2.97 4.34 19.10
N HIS A 70 2.05 4.26 18.13
CA HIS A 70 1.75 3.04 17.38
C HIS A 70 2.63 2.83 16.15
N TRP A 71 3.67 3.65 15.94
CA TRP A 71 4.58 3.45 14.83
C TRP A 71 5.53 2.29 15.13
N VAL A 72 5.58 1.31 14.25
CA VAL A 72 6.39 0.10 14.40
C VAL A 72 7.47 0.07 13.34
N ASN A 73 8.73 -0.15 13.75
CA ASN A 73 9.82 -0.28 12.79
C ASN A 73 9.67 -1.60 12.02
N LEU A 74 10.13 -1.65 10.77
CA LEU A 74 9.97 -2.86 9.94
C LEU A 74 10.54 -4.14 10.58
N GLY A 75 11.62 -4.02 11.34
CA GLY A 75 12.24 -5.16 12.04
C GLY A 75 11.46 -5.68 13.25
N GLN A 76 10.40 -4.98 13.68
CA GLN A 76 9.50 -5.36 14.77
C GLN A 76 8.19 -5.97 14.25
N ILE A 77 8.12 -6.29 12.96
CA ILE A 77 6.98 -6.91 12.30
C ILE A 77 7.39 -8.33 11.92
N SER A 78 6.52 -9.31 12.13
CA SER A 78 6.82 -10.71 11.80
C SER A 78 7.15 -10.86 10.32
N LYS A 79 8.07 -11.76 10.00
CA LYS A 79 8.49 -12.02 8.61
C LYS A 79 7.31 -12.53 7.78
N GLN A 80 6.44 -13.30 8.40
CA GLN A 80 5.21 -13.84 7.85
C GLN A 80 4.24 -12.72 7.47
N ALA A 81 4.04 -11.73 8.36
CA ALA A 81 3.23 -10.54 8.07
C ALA A 81 3.78 -9.75 6.88
N VAL A 82 5.08 -9.47 6.87
CA VAL A 82 5.72 -8.79 5.73
C VAL A 82 5.52 -9.58 4.43
N ALA A 83 5.76 -10.89 4.45
CA ALA A 83 5.63 -11.74 3.27
C ALA A 83 4.17 -11.82 2.76
N ALA A 84 3.19 -12.03 3.63
CA ALA A 84 1.77 -12.09 3.26
C ALA A 84 1.31 -10.81 2.57
N ILE A 85 1.68 -9.66 3.14
CA ILE A 85 1.29 -8.35 2.63
C ILE A 85 1.93 -8.09 1.27
N LEU A 86 3.22 -8.40 1.12
CA LEU A 86 3.89 -8.30 -0.19
C LEU A 86 3.23 -9.22 -1.21
N MET A 87 2.95 -10.49 -0.88
CA MET A 87 2.33 -11.42 -1.83
C MET A 87 0.91 -11.03 -2.24
N SER A 88 0.17 -10.34 -1.38
CA SER A 88 -1.18 -9.85 -1.64
C SER A 88 -1.20 -8.55 -2.45
N GLU A 89 -0.36 -7.58 -2.07
CA GLU A 89 -0.43 -6.21 -2.60
C GLU A 89 0.57 -5.94 -3.72
N ASP A 90 1.78 -6.50 -3.65
CA ASP A 90 2.91 -6.15 -4.50
C ASP A 90 4.05 -7.19 -4.39
N SER A 91 3.89 -8.35 -5.03
CA SER A 91 4.83 -9.47 -4.90
C SER A 91 6.21 -9.18 -5.51
N GLY A 92 6.26 -8.23 -6.45
CA GLY A 92 7.47 -7.73 -7.10
C GLY A 92 8.09 -6.50 -6.42
N PHE A 93 7.65 -6.14 -5.20
CA PHE A 93 8.00 -4.88 -4.55
C PHE A 93 9.50 -4.60 -4.51
N PHE A 94 10.33 -5.61 -4.22
CA PHE A 94 11.79 -5.41 -4.13
C PHE A 94 12.49 -5.39 -5.50
N GLN A 95 11.80 -5.81 -6.56
CA GLN A 95 12.35 -5.99 -7.89
C GLN A 95 12.09 -4.77 -8.79
N HIS A 96 10.99 -4.04 -8.59
CA HIS A 96 10.63 -2.88 -9.41
C HIS A 96 10.99 -1.53 -8.75
N HIS A 97 10.78 -0.42 -9.46
CA HIS A 97 11.06 0.94 -8.96
C HIS A 97 9.80 1.83 -9.02
N GLY A 98 8.79 1.49 -8.22
CA GLY A 98 7.55 2.27 -8.08
C GLY A 98 6.43 1.95 -9.06
N TYR A 99 6.66 1.14 -10.10
CA TYR A 99 5.61 0.68 -11.00
C TYR A 99 5.97 -0.68 -11.61
N GLU A 100 4.95 -1.46 -11.94
CA GLU A 100 5.09 -2.79 -12.54
C GLU A 100 4.18 -2.90 -13.79
N PRO A 101 4.75 -2.81 -15.00
CA PRO A 101 3.98 -2.88 -16.26
C PRO A 101 3.17 -4.17 -16.41
N GLU A 102 3.73 -5.29 -15.97
CA GLU A 102 3.11 -6.61 -16.03
C GLU A 102 1.87 -6.68 -15.14
N ALA A 103 1.94 -6.14 -13.91
CA ALA A 103 0.80 -6.04 -13.01
C ALA A 103 -0.31 -5.13 -13.58
N ILE A 104 0.07 -4.01 -14.22
CA ILE A 104 -0.88 -3.12 -14.90
C ILE A 104 -1.58 -3.85 -16.05
N ARG A 105 -0.81 -4.55 -16.90
CA ARG A 105 -1.34 -5.33 -18.03
C ARG A 105 -2.29 -6.41 -17.54
N ALA A 106 -1.87 -7.21 -16.55
CA ALA A 106 -2.68 -8.27 -15.97
C ALA A 106 -3.97 -7.72 -15.32
N ALA A 107 -3.91 -6.55 -14.67
CA ALA A 107 -5.09 -5.90 -14.12
C ALA A 107 -6.06 -5.45 -15.20
N ILE A 108 -5.57 -4.88 -16.31
CA ILE A 108 -6.42 -4.49 -17.46
C ILE A 108 -7.08 -5.72 -18.07
N GLU A 109 -6.30 -6.73 -18.43
CA GLU A 109 -6.80 -7.98 -19.03
C GLU A 109 -7.80 -8.71 -18.15
N HIS A 110 -7.58 -8.71 -16.83
CA HIS A 110 -8.54 -9.27 -15.89
C HIS A 110 -9.83 -8.46 -15.85
N ASN A 111 -9.74 -7.14 -15.77
CA ASN A 111 -10.90 -6.27 -15.54
C ASN A 111 -11.77 -6.05 -16.80
N THR A 112 -11.27 -6.37 -18.00
CA THR A 112 -12.04 -6.28 -19.26
C THR A 112 -12.81 -7.55 -19.61
N LYS A 113 -12.57 -8.67 -18.91
CA LYS A 113 -13.30 -9.92 -19.14
C LYS A 113 -14.78 -9.80 -18.72
N PRO A 114 -15.73 -10.31 -19.53
CA PRO A 114 -17.15 -10.33 -19.16
C PRO A 114 -17.39 -11.06 -17.82
N GLY A 115 -18.29 -10.52 -16.98
CA GLY A 115 -18.72 -11.18 -15.74
C GLY A 115 -17.81 -10.96 -14.52
N VAL A 116 -16.74 -10.18 -14.64
CA VAL A 116 -15.81 -9.93 -13.54
C VAL A 116 -16.43 -9.05 -12.46
N LYS A 117 -16.74 -9.65 -11.31
CA LYS A 117 -17.33 -8.98 -10.13
C LYS A 117 -16.27 -8.36 -9.20
N VAL A 118 -15.07 -8.93 -9.16
CA VAL A 118 -13.96 -8.47 -8.31
C VAL A 118 -12.88 -7.89 -9.22
N LYS A 119 -12.52 -6.63 -9.05
CA LYS A 119 -11.47 -6.00 -9.87
C LYS A 119 -10.09 -6.31 -9.29
N ARG A 120 -9.10 -6.54 -10.15
CA ARG A 120 -7.68 -6.59 -9.77
C ARG A 120 -7.08 -5.20 -9.83
N GLY A 121 -6.31 -4.84 -8.80
CA GLY A 121 -5.47 -3.65 -8.80
C GLY A 121 -4.15 -3.92 -9.53
N GLY A 122 -3.56 -2.86 -10.10
CA GLY A 122 -2.21 -2.89 -10.67
C GLY A 122 -1.32 -1.80 -10.08
N SER A 123 -1.60 -1.39 -8.84
CA SER A 123 -0.83 -0.32 -8.16
C SER A 123 0.14 -0.94 -7.16
N THR A 124 1.38 -0.47 -7.17
CA THR A 124 2.45 -0.91 -6.27
C THR A 124 2.29 -0.32 -4.88
N ILE A 125 2.96 -0.88 -3.87
CA ILE A 125 2.99 -0.33 -2.51
C ILE A 125 3.48 1.13 -2.51
N THR A 126 4.50 1.45 -3.31
CA THR A 126 5.01 2.83 -3.42
C THR A 126 3.95 3.78 -3.99
N GLN A 127 3.19 3.36 -5.00
CA GLN A 127 2.05 4.13 -5.51
C GLN A 127 0.98 4.35 -4.45
N GLN A 128 0.73 3.36 -3.60
CA GLN A 128 -0.24 3.48 -2.51
C GLN A 128 0.23 4.47 -1.42
N VAL A 129 1.52 4.45 -1.06
CA VAL A 129 2.10 5.45 -0.16
C VAL A 129 1.91 6.86 -0.73
N VAL A 130 2.19 7.05 -2.01
CA VAL A 130 2.02 8.33 -2.69
C VAL A 130 0.57 8.79 -2.70
N LYS A 131 -0.34 7.90 -3.09
CA LYS A 131 -1.78 8.16 -3.13
C LYS A 131 -2.30 8.61 -1.76
N ASN A 132 -1.87 7.94 -0.69
CA ASN A 132 -2.37 8.21 0.66
C ASN A 132 -1.77 9.49 1.26
N LEU A 133 -0.48 9.76 1.05
CA LEU A 133 0.22 10.84 1.74
C LEU A 133 0.24 12.18 0.99
N PHE A 134 0.19 12.15 -0.34
CA PHE A 134 0.56 13.31 -1.16
C PHE A 134 -0.49 13.72 -2.19
N LEU A 135 -1.50 12.89 -2.46
CA LEU A 135 -2.50 13.14 -3.48
C LEU A 135 -3.92 13.25 -2.91
N SER A 136 -4.75 14.04 -3.60
CA SER A 136 -6.18 14.13 -3.35
C SER A 136 -6.91 12.87 -3.85
N PRO A 137 -8.14 12.58 -3.38
CA PRO A 137 -8.89 11.37 -3.76
C PRO A 137 -9.45 11.38 -5.19
N GLU A 138 -9.23 12.44 -5.96
CA GLU A 138 -9.82 12.66 -7.29
C GLU A 138 -9.51 11.54 -8.28
N LYS A 139 -10.50 10.83 -8.81
CA LYS A 139 -10.25 9.70 -9.72
C LYS A 139 -10.04 10.16 -11.18
N THR A 140 -8.97 10.92 -11.43
CA THR A 140 -8.60 11.40 -12.78
C THR A 140 -7.34 10.72 -13.34
N ILE A 141 -7.22 10.68 -14.67
CA ILE A 141 -5.99 10.19 -15.35
C ILE A 141 -4.80 11.05 -14.93
N THR A 142 -4.98 12.37 -14.85
CA THR A 142 -3.94 13.30 -14.38
C THR A 142 -3.45 12.95 -12.99
N ARG A 143 -4.35 12.61 -12.04
CA ARG A 143 -3.94 12.13 -10.72
C ARG A 143 -3.11 10.84 -10.83
N LYS A 144 -3.51 9.88 -11.67
CA LYS A 144 -2.77 8.61 -11.82
C LYS A 144 -1.38 8.81 -12.43
N VAL A 145 -1.21 9.78 -13.34
CA VAL A 145 0.11 10.18 -13.86
C VAL A 145 0.98 10.80 -12.76
N ARG A 146 0.41 11.70 -11.94
CA ARG A 146 1.11 12.29 -10.78
C ARG A 146 1.54 11.21 -9.78
N GLU A 147 0.68 10.22 -9.53
CA GLU A 147 0.98 9.07 -8.67
C GLU A 147 2.19 8.28 -9.16
N LEU A 148 2.27 8.01 -10.47
CA LEU A 148 3.41 7.33 -11.07
C LEU A 148 4.70 8.14 -10.91
N LEU A 149 4.68 9.44 -11.22
CA LEU A 149 5.86 10.29 -11.16
C LEU A 149 6.39 10.47 -9.74
N LEU A 150 5.49 10.69 -8.78
CA LEU A 150 5.84 10.77 -7.36
C LEU A 150 6.33 9.41 -6.83
N ALA A 151 5.78 8.29 -7.29
CA ALA A 151 6.27 6.97 -6.88
C ALA A 151 7.73 6.75 -7.34
N MET A 152 8.06 7.12 -8.57
CA MET A 152 9.44 7.08 -9.07
C MET A 152 10.38 8.00 -8.30
N GLU A 153 9.89 9.17 -7.86
CA GLU A 153 10.66 10.10 -7.03
C GLU A 153 10.92 9.53 -5.63
N ILE A 154 9.90 8.97 -4.98
CA ILE A 154 10.01 8.30 -3.68
C ILE A 154 11.02 7.16 -3.75
N GLU A 155 10.98 6.32 -4.79
CA GLU A 155 11.90 5.20 -5.00
C GLU A 155 13.35 5.62 -5.18
N ARG A 156 13.60 6.86 -5.65
CA ARG A 156 14.96 7.43 -5.71
C ARG A 156 15.44 7.98 -4.38
N LYS A 157 14.53 8.53 -3.57
CA LYS A 157 14.86 9.25 -2.33
C LYS A 157 14.91 8.32 -1.11
N TYR A 158 14.22 7.19 -1.15
CA TYR A 158 13.99 6.31 0.00
C TYR A 158 14.32 4.85 -0.32
N SER A 159 14.82 4.13 0.68
CA SER A 159 15.02 2.69 0.56
C SER A 159 13.69 1.94 0.53
N LYS A 160 13.66 0.78 -0.13
CA LYS A 160 12.50 -0.13 -0.12
C LYS A 160 11.99 -0.43 1.29
N LYS A 161 12.91 -0.64 2.24
CA LYS A 161 12.57 -0.86 3.65
C LYS A 161 11.83 0.33 4.27
N LYS A 162 12.27 1.58 4.00
CA LYS A 162 11.59 2.79 4.52
C LYS A 162 10.20 2.97 3.90
N ILE A 163 10.06 2.70 2.61
CA ILE A 163 8.78 2.79 1.91
C ILE A 163 7.79 1.76 2.47
N LEU A 164 8.23 0.50 2.61
CA LEU A 164 7.42 -0.58 3.17
C LEU A 164 7.04 -0.31 4.63
N GLU A 165 7.99 0.11 5.47
CA GLU A 165 7.70 0.52 6.85
C GLU A 165 6.63 1.62 6.89
N THR A 166 6.77 2.63 6.03
CA THR A 166 5.78 3.72 5.97
C THR A 166 4.42 3.19 5.55
N TYR A 167 4.35 2.36 4.51
CA TYR A 167 3.11 1.72 4.06
C TYR A 167 2.44 0.94 5.18
N LEU A 168 3.17 0.07 5.86
CA LEU A 168 2.64 -0.78 6.94
C LEU A 168 2.11 0.04 8.12
N ASN A 169 2.64 1.24 8.36
CA ASN A 169 2.19 2.13 9.43
C ASN A 169 1.04 3.07 9.02
N ILE A 170 0.74 3.20 7.73
CA ILE A 170 -0.36 4.07 7.24
C ILE A 170 -1.48 3.30 6.55
N ALA A 171 -1.31 2.02 6.22
CA ALA A 171 -2.37 1.25 5.59
C ALA A 171 -3.62 1.24 6.47
N GLU A 172 -4.79 1.38 5.85
CA GLU A 172 -6.07 1.21 6.55
C GLU A 172 -6.42 -0.27 6.54
N TRP A 173 -6.81 -0.81 7.69
CA TRP A 173 -7.17 -2.23 7.86
C TRP A 173 -8.65 -2.41 8.24
N GLY A 174 -9.39 -1.30 8.32
CA GLY A 174 -10.79 -1.22 8.71
C GLY A 174 -11.13 0.21 9.13
N PRO A 175 -12.41 0.56 9.29
CA PRO A 175 -12.81 1.91 9.70
C PRO A 175 -12.10 2.34 10.99
N GLY A 176 -11.24 3.35 10.91
CA GLY A 176 -10.49 3.87 12.05
C GLY A 176 -9.26 3.07 12.46
N VAL A 177 -8.92 1.98 11.76
CA VAL A 177 -7.78 1.12 12.06
C VAL A 177 -6.66 1.41 11.06
N TYR A 178 -5.65 2.18 11.49
CA TYR A 178 -4.54 2.61 10.64
C TYR A 178 -3.20 2.08 11.16
N GLY A 179 -2.44 1.45 10.29
CA GLY A 179 -1.16 0.86 10.64
C GLY A 179 -1.28 -0.52 11.28
N ILE A 180 -0.23 -1.31 11.05
CA ILE A 180 -0.18 -2.74 11.39
C ILE A 180 -0.26 -3.01 12.90
N GLU A 181 0.26 -2.12 13.75
CA GLU A 181 0.11 -2.23 15.21
C GLU A 181 -1.36 -2.26 15.61
N GLN A 182 -2.11 -1.23 15.17
CA GLN A 182 -3.52 -1.13 15.50
C GLN A 182 -4.32 -2.29 14.91
N ALA A 183 -3.97 -2.77 13.72
CA ALA A 183 -4.60 -3.94 13.11
C ALA A 183 -4.34 -5.22 13.91
N SER A 184 -3.09 -5.48 14.29
CA SER A 184 -2.69 -6.67 15.05
C SER A 184 -3.42 -6.72 16.40
N GLN A 185 -3.51 -5.58 17.09
CA GLN A 185 -4.24 -5.46 18.35
C GLN A 185 -5.76 -5.55 18.17
N ARG A 186 -6.31 -4.99 17.08
CA ARG A 186 -7.75 -5.01 16.82
C ARG A 186 -8.26 -6.43 16.56
N TYR A 187 -7.56 -7.17 15.71
CA TYR A 187 -8.04 -8.45 15.17
C TYR A 187 -7.50 -9.67 15.92
N PHE A 188 -6.30 -9.58 16.52
CA PHE A 188 -5.65 -10.76 17.11
C PHE A 188 -5.18 -10.57 18.55
N LYS A 189 -5.22 -9.34 19.10
CA LYS A 189 -4.67 -9.01 20.43
C LYS A 189 -3.18 -9.37 20.55
N LYS A 190 -2.43 -9.21 19.45
CA LYS A 190 -1.01 -9.55 19.34
C LYS A 190 -0.20 -8.33 18.94
N ASN A 191 1.08 -8.33 19.31
CA ASN A 191 2.02 -7.40 18.70
C ASN A 191 2.30 -7.83 17.24
N PRO A 192 2.66 -6.91 16.34
CA PRO A 192 3.01 -7.24 14.96
C PRO A 192 4.14 -8.27 14.82
N ALA A 193 5.04 -8.35 15.81
CA ALA A 193 6.11 -9.34 15.85
C ALA A 193 5.60 -10.77 16.08
N ASP A 194 4.44 -10.93 16.72
CA ASP A 194 3.87 -12.20 17.16
C ASP A 194 2.80 -12.74 16.20
N LEU A 195 2.55 -12.05 15.08
CA LEU A 195 1.60 -12.48 14.06
C LEU A 195 2.06 -13.78 13.40
N THR A 196 1.19 -14.80 13.42
CA THR A 196 1.42 -16.07 12.73
C THR A 196 1.21 -15.91 11.22
N ALA A 197 1.54 -16.94 10.44
CA ALA A 197 1.26 -16.97 9.01
C ALA A 197 -0.25 -16.82 8.70
N HIS A 198 -1.11 -17.48 9.48
CA HIS A 198 -2.56 -17.33 9.37
C HIS A 198 -3.01 -15.89 9.68
N ASP A 199 -2.60 -15.31 10.81
CA ASP A 199 -2.97 -13.92 11.18
C ASP A 199 -2.53 -12.93 10.08
N ALA A 200 -1.31 -13.11 9.58
CA ALA A 200 -0.73 -12.34 8.50
C ALA A 200 -1.53 -12.42 7.20
N ALA A 201 -1.95 -13.62 6.80
CA ALA A 201 -2.76 -13.85 5.60
C ALA A 201 -4.15 -13.23 5.71
N VAL A 202 -4.78 -13.30 6.88
CA VAL A 202 -6.06 -12.63 7.17
C VAL A 202 -5.92 -11.11 7.04
N LEU A 203 -4.88 -10.52 7.64
CA LEU A 203 -4.60 -9.09 7.48
C LEU A 203 -4.41 -8.74 5.99
N ALA A 204 -3.54 -9.47 5.30
CA ALA A 204 -3.22 -9.23 3.89
C ALA A 204 -4.44 -9.35 2.96
N PHE A 205 -5.41 -10.20 3.30
CA PHE A 205 -6.69 -10.31 2.59
C PHE A 205 -7.56 -9.05 2.72
N MET A 206 -7.50 -8.34 3.85
CA MET A 206 -8.35 -7.15 4.07
C MET A 206 -7.88 -5.92 3.29
N LEU A 207 -6.58 -5.78 3.03
CA LEU A 207 -5.97 -4.58 2.44
C LEU A 207 -6.59 -4.07 1.14
N PRO A 208 -6.99 -4.91 0.16
CA PRO A 208 -7.51 -4.41 -1.10
C PRO A 208 -8.83 -3.63 -0.95
N ASN A 209 -9.62 -3.94 0.09
CA ASN A 209 -10.84 -3.20 0.40
C ASN A 209 -11.17 -3.28 1.91
N PRO A 210 -10.49 -2.52 2.77
CA PRO A 210 -10.53 -2.72 4.21
C PRO A 210 -11.91 -2.50 4.80
N THR A 211 -12.63 -1.46 4.34
CA THR A 211 -14.00 -1.17 4.80
C THR A 211 -14.97 -2.31 4.46
N LYS A 212 -14.81 -2.97 3.32
CA LYS A 212 -15.68 -4.08 2.92
C LYS A 212 -15.25 -5.40 3.57
N TYR A 213 -13.96 -5.73 3.50
CA TYR A 213 -13.45 -7.05 3.86
C TYR A 213 -13.27 -7.25 5.35
N GLN A 214 -13.22 -6.19 6.17
CA GLN A 214 -13.29 -6.32 7.62
C GLN A 214 -14.57 -7.06 8.07
N HIS A 215 -15.69 -6.91 7.36
CA HIS A 215 -16.92 -7.65 7.66
C HIS A 215 -16.83 -9.15 7.33
N SER A 216 -15.80 -9.56 6.61
CA SER A 216 -15.52 -10.98 6.34
C SER A 216 -14.72 -11.64 7.46
N VAL A 217 -14.35 -10.85 8.47
CA VAL A 217 -13.72 -11.23 9.73
C VAL A 217 -14.69 -10.77 10.83
N ARG A 218 -15.73 -11.54 11.12
CA ARG A 218 -16.79 -11.15 12.07
C ARG A 218 -17.03 -12.28 13.06
N ASP A 219 -17.25 -11.92 14.32
CA ASP A 219 -17.58 -12.87 15.40
C ASP A 219 -16.53 -13.98 15.59
N GLY A 220 -15.29 -13.74 15.15
CA GLY A 220 -14.21 -14.73 15.17
C GLY A 220 -14.19 -15.70 13.98
N GLU A 221 -15.08 -15.55 13.02
CA GLU A 221 -15.16 -16.44 11.86
C GLU A 221 -14.82 -15.73 10.55
N LEU A 222 -14.19 -16.50 9.65
CA LEU A 222 -13.98 -16.09 8.27
C LEU A 222 -15.16 -16.53 7.41
N THR A 223 -15.68 -15.62 6.58
CA THR A 223 -16.59 -16.06 5.50
C THR A 223 -15.86 -17.02 4.56
N ALA A 224 -16.57 -17.94 3.90
CA ALA A 224 -15.97 -18.87 2.93
C ALA A 224 -15.13 -18.17 1.84
N PHE A 225 -15.52 -16.95 1.43
CA PHE A 225 -14.73 -16.14 0.50
C PHE A 225 -13.39 -15.69 1.10
N ALA A 226 -13.40 -15.24 2.35
CA ALA A 226 -12.19 -14.84 3.06
C ALA A 226 -11.28 -16.04 3.31
N GLN A 227 -11.83 -17.16 3.78
CA GLN A 227 -11.09 -18.40 4.00
C GLN A 227 -10.36 -18.85 2.73
N LYS A 228 -11.07 -18.93 1.59
CA LYS A 228 -10.45 -19.28 0.29
C LYS A 228 -9.33 -18.32 -0.11
N SER A 229 -9.49 -17.03 0.18
CA SER A 229 -8.50 -16.02 -0.16
C SER A 229 -7.27 -16.12 0.76
N VAL A 230 -7.48 -16.41 2.04
CA VAL A 230 -6.43 -16.65 3.05
C VAL A 230 -5.63 -17.89 2.69
N GLU A 231 -6.29 -19.02 2.38
CA GLU A 231 -5.65 -20.23 1.86
C GLU A 231 -4.78 -19.94 0.65
N THR A 232 -5.29 -19.16 -0.31
CA THR A 232 -4.53 -18.79 -1.52
C THR A 232 -3.27 -17.97 -1.19
N ILE A 233 -3.33 -17.11 -0.17
CA ILE A 233 -2.17 -16.32 0.28
C ILE A 233 -1.16 -17.26 0.97
N LEU A 234 -1.62 -18.13 1.87
CA LEU A 234 -0.79 -19.11 2.58
C LEU A 234 -0.08 -20.06 1.60
N GLU A 235 -0.81 -20.61 0.63
CA GLU A 235 -0.26 -21.50 -0.40
C GLU A 235 0.84 -20.80 -1.21
N ARG A 236 0.65 -19.52 -1.54
CA ARG A 236 1.68 -18.72 -2.22
C ARG A 236 2.90 -18.50 -1.34
N MET A 237 2.71 -18.16 -0.06
CA MET A 237 3.82 -17.97 0.88
C MET A 237 4.63 -19.26 1.04
N TRP A 238 3.95 -20.40 1.13
CA TRP A 238 4.59 -21.71 1.20
C TRP A 238 5.38 -22.05 -0.06
N LYS A 239 4.73 -21.96 -1.24
CA LYS A 239 5.39 -22.23 -2.55
C LYS A 239 6.59 -21.33 -2.85
N THR A 240 6.64 -20.15 -2.24
CA THR A 240 7.75 -19.21 -2.39
C THR A 240 8.79 -19.29 -1.26
N GLY A 241 8.62 -20.22 -0.32
CA GLY A 241 9.57 -20.46 0.78
C GLY A 241 9.55 -19.41 1.87
N HIS A 242 8.46 -18.64 1.99
CA HIS A 242 8.28 -17.64 3.04
C HIS A 242 7.74 -18.22 4.36
N ILE A 243 7.19 -19.43 4.32
CA ILE A 243 6.78 -20.22 5.49
C ILE A 243 7.20 -21.69 5.29
N SER A 244 7.48 -22.36 6.39
CA SER A 244 7.79 -23.79 6.46
C SER A 244 6.56 -24.67 6.24
N ASP A 245 6.79 -25.98 6.03
CA ASP A 245 5.71 -26.97 5.95
C ASP A 245 4.90 -26.99 7.25
N GLU A 246 5.57 -26.91 8.41
CA GLU A 246 4.92 -26.90 9.72
C GLU A 246 4.06 -25.65 9.92
N GLU A 247 4.55 -24.46 9.52
CA GLU A 247 3.77 -23.21 9.57
C GLU A 247 2.58 -23.24 8.62
N TYR A 248 2.73 -23.85 7.43
CA TYR A 248 1.64 -24.00 6.48
C TYR A 248 0.55 -24.94 7.03
N THR A 249 0.92 -26.15 7.47
CA THR A 249 -0.04 -27.12 8.03
C THR A 249 -0.72 -26.61 9.30
N SER A 250 0.00 -25.95 10.21
CA SER A 250 -0.61 -25.37 11.41
C SER A 250 -1.57 -24.22 11.11
N SER A 251 -1.36 -23.49 10.01
CA SER A 251 -2.26 -22.42 9.57
C SER A 251 -3.57 -22.94 8.97
N GLU A 252 -3.57 -24.13 8.35
CA GLU A 252 -4.80 -24.77 7.86
C GLU A 252 -5.72 -25.25 9.00
N VAL A 253 -5.16 -25.55 10.17
CA VAL A 253 -5.92 -25.98 11.36
C VAL A 253 -6.54 -24.79 12.12
N GLN A 254 -6.00 -23.58 11.95
CA GLN A 254 -6.41 -22.37 12.66
C GLN A 254 -7.53 -21.64 11.92
N GLU A 255 -8.73 -22.20 11.83
CA GLU A 255 -9.88 -21.55 11.13
C GLU A 255 -10.55 -20.42 11.93
N GLU A 256 -10.33 -20.36 13.25
CA GLU A 256 -10.99 -19.40 14.15
C GLU A 256 -10.08 -18.21 14.52
N ILE A 257 -10.65 -17.01 14.39
CA ILE A 257 -10.11 -15.74 14.89
C ILE A 257 -10.71 -15.51 16.29
N PRO A 258 -9.98 -14.94 17.27
CA PRO A 258 -10.53 -14.69 18.61
C PRO A 258 -11.89 -13.94 18.56
N SER A 259 -12.91 -14.50 19.21
CA SER A 259 -14.35 -14.23 18.99
C SER A 259 -14.92 -12.94 19.58
N ASN A 260 -14.08 -11.95 19.91
CA ASN A 260 -14.47 -10.77 20.67
C ASN A 260 -14.28 -9.45 19.91
N LEU A 261 -14.67 -9.44 18.62
CA LEU A 261 -14.62 -8.25 17.74
C LEU A 261 -15.72 -7.21 17.99
#